data_AF-A0A137ZYR3-F1
#
_entry.id   AF-A0A137ZYR3-F1
#
_cell.length_a   1.000
_cell.length_b   1.000
_cell.length_c   1.000
_cell.angle_alpha   90.00
_cell.angle_beta   90.00
_cell.angle_gamma   90.00
#
_symmetry.space_group_name_H-M   'P 1'
#
loop_
_entity.id
_entity.type
_entity.pdbx_description
1 polymer ?
#
loop_
_entity_poly.entity_id
_entity_poly.type
_entity_poly.pdbx_seq_one_letter_code
_entity_poly.pdbx_strand_id
1 'polypeptide(L)'
;MLGTLARVATFIVVLAGSGAIGYWSWVRMHLVAVEVCGIGVGVSGRIGINIVGLLWLGCSLILGAAAGGDMVYGTTRGLRVFGVAMLVLLIGGTVALQLWSASYFGSYCGGTGR
;
A
#
# COMPACT_ATOMS: atom_id res chain seq x y z
N MET A 1 -31.52 6.94 -11.02
CA MET A 1 -30.26 7.72 -11.15
C MET A 1 -29.44 7.75 -9.86
N LEU A 2 -30.04 7.97 -8.67
CA LEU A 2 -29.31 8.02 -7.39
C LEU A 2 -28.43 6.78 -7.10
N GLY A 3 -28.92 5.58 -7.43
CA GLY A 3 -28.18 4.33 -7.18
C GLY A 3 -26.91 4.15 -8.02
N THR A 4 -26.86 4.69 -9.23
CA THR A 4 -25.67 4.61 -10.10
C THR A 4 -24.59 5.58 -9.62
N LEU A 5 -24.98 6.81 -9.24
CA LEU A 5 -24.06 7.81 -8.70
C LEU A 5 -23.45 7.33 -7.37
N ALA A 6 -24.25 6.72 -6.49
CA ALA A 6 -23.74 6.16 -5.25
C ALA A 6 -22.69 5.06 -5.48
N ARG A 7 -22.93 4.15 -6.44
CA ARG A 7 -21.98 3.08 -6.80
C ARG A 7 -20.66 3.63 -7.33
N VAL A 8 -20.74 4.59 -8.26
CA VAL A 8 -19.55 5.24 -8.82
C VAL A 8 -18.77 5.98 -7.73
N ALA A 9 -19.47 6.72 -6.85
CA ALA A 9 -18.84 7.41 -5.73
C ALA A 9 -18.12 6.42 -4.78
N THR A 10 -18.77 5.31 -4.41
CA THR A 10 -18.14 4.28 -3.57
C THR A 10 -16.90 3.68 -4.23
N PHE A 11 -16.96 3.36 -5.53
CA PHE A 11 -15.80 2.85 -6.25
C PHE A 11 -14.63 3.84 -6.25
N ILE A 12 -14.91 5.11 -6.53
CA ILE A 12 -13.89 6.18 -6.53
C ILE A 12 -13.28 6.33 -5.14
N VAL A 13 -14.09 6.30 -4.07
CA VAL A 13 -13.58 6.39 -2.69
C VAL A 13 -12.67 5.22 -2.35
N VAL A 14 -13.03 3.99 -2.73
CA VAL A 14 -12.19 2.81 -2.49
C VAL A 14 -10.88 2.90 -3.26
N LEU A 15 -10.93 3.31 -4.53
CA LEU A 15 -9.74 3.47 -5.37
C LEU A 15 -8.82 4.58 -4.88
N ALA A 16 -9.38 5.75 -4.53
CA ALA A 16 -8.61 6.86 -3.99
C ALA A 16 -8.03 6.51 -2.62
N GLY A 17 -8.79 5.82 -1.78
CA GLY A 17 -8.36 5.34 -0.47
C GLY A 17 -7.19 4.36 -0.58
N SER A 18 -7.26 3.40 -1.51
CA SER A 18 -6.15 2.45 -1.71
C SER A 18 -4.89 3.13 -2.24
N GLY A 19 -5.04 4.10 -3.16
CA GLY A 19 -3.93 4.94 -3.64
C GLY A 19 -3.29 5.74 -2.51
N ALA A 20 -4.11 6.34 -1.63
CA ALA A 20 -3.64 7.09 -0.47
C ALA A 20 -2.87 6.19 0.52
N ILE A 21 -3.34 4.96 0.77
CA ILE A 21 -2.64 3.97 1.60
C ILE A 21 -1.28 3.61 0.98
N GLY A 22 -1.25 3.32 -0.33
CA GLY A 22 -0.03 3.03 -1.06
C GLY A 22 0.98 4.18 -0.95
N TYR A 23 0.54 5.42 -1.18
CA TYR A 23 1.39 6.60 -1.07
C TYR A 23 1.89 6.83 0.36
N TRP A 24 1.01 6.74 1.36
CA TRP A 24 1.38 6.86 2.77
C TRP A 24 2.44 5.83 3.16
N SER A 25 2.28 4.58 2.71
CA SER A 25 3.24 3.52 3.00
C SER A 25 4.63 3.82 2.43
N TRP A 26 4.68 4.42 1.22
CA TRP A 26 5.90 4.79 0.55
C TRP A 26 6.62 5.96 1.25
N VAL A 27 5.86 6.96 1.71
CA VAL A 27 6.40 8.06 2.51
C VAL A 27 6.95 7.53 3.84
N ARG A 28 6.25 6.60 4.50
CA ARG A 28 6.71 5.99 5.75
C ARG A 28 8.02 5.22 5.59
N MET A 29 8.24 4.52 4.47
CA MET A 29 9.54 3.88 4.23
C MET A 29 10.69 4.88 4.16
N HIS A 30 10.47 6.04 3.54
CA HIS A 30 11.47 7.10 3.51
C HIS A 30 11.77 7.65 4.91
N LEU A 31 10.73 7.87 5.72
CA LEU A 31 10.89 8.33 7.09
C LEU A 31 11.66 7.31 7.94
N VAL A 32 11.31 6.03 7.85
CA VAL A 32 12.01 4.94 8.55
C VAL A 32 13.47 4.84 8.09
N ALA A 33 13.74 4.97 6.79
CA ALA A 33 15.11 4.96 6.28
C ALA A 33 15.94 6.14 6.83
N VAL A 34 15.35 7.33 6.94
CA VAL A 34 16.01 8.51 7.55
C VAL A 34 16.21 8.32 9.05
N GLU A 35 15.25 7.75 9.75
CA GLU A 35 15.33 7.50 11.20
C GLU A 35 16.40 6.46 11.55
N VAL A 36 16.46 5.36 10.80
CA VAL A 36 17.37 4.24 11.08
C VAL A 36 18.78 4.48 10.53
N CYS A 37 18.90 5.03 9.32
CA CYS A 37 20.20 5.20 8.64
C CYS A 37 20.74 6.65 8.72
N GLY A 38 19.97 7.57 9.30
CA GLY A 38 20.29 9.00 9.28
C GLY A 38 20.15 9.63 7.88
N ILE A 39 20.73 10.82 7.70
CA ILE A 39 20.68 11.62 6.46
C ILE A 39 21.45 10.93 5.30
N GLY A 40 22.20 9.87 5.60
CA GLY A 40 23.15 9.19 4.72
C GLY A 40 22.59 8.02 3.91
N VAL A 41 21.30 7.96 3.60
CA VAL A 41 20.81 6.94 2.65
C VAL A 41 21.46 7.21 1.29
N GLY A 42 22.45 6.38 0.94
CA GLY A 42 23.17 6.46 -0.33
C GLY A 42 22.24 6.37 -1.53
N VAL A 43 22.73 6.80 -2.72
CA VAL A 43 21.94 6.87 -3.96
C VAL A 43 21.25 5.53 -4.28
N SER A 44 21.93 4.41 -4.02
CA SER A 44 21.39 3.05 -4.20
C SER A 44 20.20 2.74 -3.28
N GLY A 45 20.26 3.14 -2.00
CA GLY A 45 19.15 2.94 -1.05
C GLY A 45 17.91 3.78 -1.39
N ARG A 46 18.12 5.01 -1.88
CA ARG A 46 17.04 5.88 -2.36
C ARG A 46 16.34 5.29 -3.58
N ILE A 47 17.10 4.77 -4.54
CA ILE A 47 16.52 4.13 -5.74
C ILE A 47 15.70 2.89 -5.33
N GLY A 48 16.22 2.06 -4.42
CA GLY A 48 15.51 0.89 -3.91
C GLY A 48 14.15 1.23 -3.28
N ILE A 49 14.09 2.23 -2.39
CA ILE A 49 12.84 2.68 -1.76
C ILE A 49 11.85 3.21 -2.79
N ASN A 50 12.33 3.97 -3.79
CA ASN A 50 11.47 4.50 -4.85
C ASN A 50 10.87 3.38 -5.69
N ILE A 51 11.66 2.38 -6.09
CA ILE A 51 11.15 1.25 -6.87
C ILE A 51 10.14 0.44 -6.06
N VAL A 52 10.47 0.08 -4.82
CA VAL A 52 9.56 -0.70 -3.96
C VAL A 52 8.28 0.07 -3.68
N GLY A 53 8.38 1.37 -3.38
CA GLY A 53 7.24 2.23 -3.15
C GLY A 53 6.34 2.41 -4.37
N LEU A 54 6.92 2.60 -5.56
CA LEU A 54 6.16 2.67 -6.82
C LEU A 54 5.47 1.36 -7.16
N LEU A 55 6.16 0.23 -6.98
CA LEU A 55 5.57 -1.09 -7.19
C LEU A 55 4.39 -1.31 -6.24
N TRP A 56 4.57 -0.99 -4.95
CA TRP A 56 3.50 -1.13 -3.97
C TRP A 56 2.34 -0.17 -4.20
N LEU A 57 2.61 1.07 -4.63
CA LEU A 57 1.57 2.01 -5.03
C LEU A 57 0.75 1.46 -6.21
N GLY A 58 1.41 0.91 -7.22
CA GLY A 58 0.76 0.23 -8.35
C GLY A 58 -0.10 -0.94 -7.90
N CYS A 59 0.44 -1.83 -7.06
CA CYS A 59 -0.31 -2.94 -6.46
C CYS A 59 -1.51 -2.46 -5.66
N SER A 60 -1.37 -1.36 -4.91
CA SER A 60 -2.45 -0.81 -4.08
C SER A 60 -3.62 -0.30 -4.93
N LEU A 61 -3.33 0.30 -6.08
CA LEU A 61 -4.36 0.71 -7.04
C LEU A 61 -5.04 -0.49 -7.68
N ILE A 62 -4.30 -1.54 -8.07
CA ILE A 62 -4.87 -2.76 -8.64
C ILE A 62 -5.78 -3.46 -7.63
N LEU A 63 -5.31 -3.63 -6.39
CA LEU A 63 -6.08 -4.24 -5.30
C LEU A 63 -7.32 -3.40 -4.95
N GLY A 64 -7.19 -2.08 -4.91
CA GLY A 64 -8.32 -1.18 -4.65
C GLY A 64 -9.35 -1.17 -5.79
N ALA A 65 -8.89 -1.24 -7.04
CA ALA A 65 -9.78 -1.35 -8.20
C ALA A 65 -10.53 -2.69 -8.21
N ALA A 66 -9.84 -3.80 -7.93
CA ALA A 66 -10.46 -5.12 -7.79
C ALA A 66 -11.46 -5.14 -6.62
N ALA A 67 -11.04 -4.67 -5.45
CA ALA A 67 -11.89 -4.57 -4.27
C ALA A 67 -13.14 -3.71 -4.51
N GLY A 68 -12.95 -2.49 -5.03
CA GLY A 68 -14.06 -1.59 -5.36
C GLY A 68 -14.97 -2.19 -6.42
N GLY A 69 -14.40 -2.81 -7.46
CA GLY A 69 -15.14 -3.48 -8.52
C GLY A 69 -16.05 -4.58 -7.99
N ASP A 70 -15.48 -5.50 -7.21
CA ASP A 70 -16.17 -6.67 -6.71
C ASP A 70 -17.17 -6.35 -5.59
N MET A 71 -16.88 -5.37 -4.73
CA MET A 71 -17.82 -4.93 -3.68
C MET A 71 -19.01 -4.15 -4.26
N VAL A 72 -18.78 -3.29 -5.26
CA VAL A 72 -19.80 -2.38 -5.79
C VAL A 72 -20.63 -3.04 -6.90
N TYR A 73 -19.98 -3.78 -7.79
CA TYR A 73 -20.62 -4.37 -8.98
C TYR A 73 -20.77 -5.89 -8.89
N GLY A 74 -20.25 -6.53 -7.84
CA GLY A 74 -20.38 -7.97 -7.62
C GLY A 74 -21.84 -8.42 -7.49
N THR A 75 -22.23 -9.32 -8.39
CA THR A 75 -23.58 -9.91 -8.46
C THR A 75 -23.77 -11.06 -7.47
N THR A 76 -22.69 -11.71 -7.02
CA THR A 76 -22.73 -12.82 -6.07
C THR A 76 -22.12 -12.45 -4.73
N ARG A 77 -22.56 -13.15 -3.66
CA ARG A 77 -21.96 -12.99 -2.32
C ARG A 77 -20.47 -13.34 -2.33
N GLY A 78 -20.06 -14.32 -3.14
CA GLY A 78 -18.66 -14.73 -3.30
C GLY A 78 -17.77 -13.62 -3.83
N LEU A 79 -18.20 -12.90 -4.87
CA LEU A 79 -17.44 -11.77 -5.41
C LEU A 79 -17.28 -10.65 -4.38
N ARG A 80 -18.35 -10.31 -3.65
CA ARG A 80 -18.27 -9.28 -2.60
C ARG A 80 -17.28 -9.65 -1.49
N VAL A 81 -17.25 -10.93 -1.07
CA VAL A 81 -16.28 -11.44 -0.10
C VAL A 81 -14.86 -11.40 -0.65
N PHE A 82 -14.68 -11.73 -1.93
CA PHE A 82 -13.39 -11.60 -2.60
C PHE A 82 -12.89 -10.16 -2.64
N GLY A 83 -13.77 -9.18 -2.89
CA GLY A 83 -13.44 -7.75 -2.80
C GLY A 83 -13.00 -7.33 -1.40
N VAL A 84 -13.65 -7.84 -0.36
CA VAL A 84 -13.20 -7.64 1.04
C VAL A 84 -11.84 -8.30 1.28
N ALA A 85 -11.61 -9.50 0.76
CA ALA A 85 -10.31 -10.17 0.87
C ALA A 85 -9.19 -9.36 0.20
N MET A 86 -9.45 -8.70 -0.92
CA MET A 86 -8.49 -7.80 -1.57
C MET A 86 -8.14 -6.58 -0.71
N LEU A 87 -9.10 -6.01 0.04
CA LEU A 87 -8.80 -4.96 1.03
C LEU A 87 -7.97 -5.49 2.21
N VAL A 88 -8.27 -6.70 2.69
CA VAL A 88 -7.48 -7.32 3.76
C VAL A 88 -6.05 -7.57 3.29
N LEU A 89 -5.86 -8.03 2.05
CA LEU A 89 -4.53 -8.20 1.45
C LEU A 89 -3.79 -6.87 1.30
N LEU A 90 -4.49 -5.80 0.91
CA LEU A 90 -3.91 -4.45 0.86
C LEU A 90 -3.41 -4.01 2.24
N ILE A 91 -4.24 -4.14 3.28
CA ILE A 91 -3.87 -3.75 4.64
C ILE A 91 -2.74 -4.63 5.17
N GLY A 92 -2.87 -5.95 5.05
CA GLY A 92 -1.88 -6.92 5.50
C GLY A 92 -0.54 -6.75 4.79
N GLY A 93 -0.55 -6.57 3.47
CA GLY A 93 0.65 -6.30 2.70
C GLY A 93 1.29 -4.95 3.05
N THR A 94 0.48 -3.92 3.33
CA THR A 94 1.01 -2.62 3.80
C THR A 94 1.74 -2.79 5.13
N VAL A 95 1.15 -3.51 6.09
CA VAL A 95 1.78 -3.79 7.39
C VAL A 95 3.05 -4.62 7.21
N ALA A 96 3.00 -5.70 6.43
CA ALA A 96 4.15 -6.56 6.16
C ALA A 96 5.30 -5.76 5.52
N LEU A 97 4.98 -4.83 4.63
CA LEU A 97 5.94 -3.98 3.96
C LEU A 97 6.59 -2.96 4.90
N GLN A 98 5.85 -2.42 5.88
CA GLN A 98 6.42 -1.57 6.93
C GLN A 98 7.34 -2.35 7.88
N LEU A 99 6.95 -3.58 8.24
CA LEU A 99 7.79 -4.46 9.06
C LEU A 99 9.07 -4.86 8.31
N TRP A 100 8.94 -5.20 7.03
CA TRP A 100 10.07 -5.53 6.17
C TRP A 100 11.02 -4.34 6.01
N SER A 101 10.51 -3.13 5.76
CA SER A 101 11.36 -1.95 5.56
C SER A 101 12.18 -1.63 6.82
N ALA A 102 11.55 -1.64 8.01
CA ALA A 102 12.25 -1.46 9.28
C ALA A 102 13.35 -2.50 9.49
N SER A 103 13.06 -3.78 9.21
CA SER A 103 14.01 -4.88 9.35
C SER A 103 15.17 -4.79 8.35
N TYR A 104 14.86 -4.45 7.10
CA TYR A 104 15.83 -4.28 6.03
C TYR A 104 16.81 -3.15 6.33
N PHE A 105 16.32 -1.98 6.74
CA PHE A 105 17.20 -0.85 7.08
C PHE A 105 18.02 -1.10 8.35
N GLY A 106 17.45 -1.77 9.36
CA GLY A 106 18.21 -2.18 10.54
C GLY A 106 19.36 -3.15 10.22
N SER A 107 19.19 -4.01 9.21
CA SER A 107 20.26 -4.92 8.76
C SER A 107 21.27 -4.21 7.84
N TYR A 108 20.79 -3.36 6.93
CA TYR A 108 21.58 -2.68 5.90
C TYR A 108 22.48 -1.58 6.46
N CYS A 109 21.98 -0.80 7.43
CA CYS A 109 22.71 0.32 8.03
C CYS A 109 23.53 -0.07 9.27
N GLY A 110 23.63 -1.39 9.50
CA GLY A 110 24.30 -1.97 10.66
C GLY A 110 23.31 -2.18 11.79
N GLY A 111 23.29 -3.40 12.33
CA GLY A 111 22.62 -3.73 13.59
C GLY A 111 23.27 -3.03 14.79
N THR A 112 23.55 -1.74 14.71
CA THR A 112 23.94 -0.85 15.82
C THR A 112 22.71 -0.45 16.64
N GLY A 113 21.81 -1.42 16.85
CA GLY A 113 20.95 -1.45 18.03
C GLY A 113 21.73 -2.01 19.21
N ARG A 114 22.84 -1.34 19.57
CA ARG A 114 23.49 -1.23 20.88
C ARG A 114 24.77 -0.42 20.76
#